data_AF-A0A841IJR7-F1
#
_entry.id   AF-A0A841IJR7-F1
#
_cell.length_a   1.000
_cell.length_b   1.000
_cell.length_c   1.000
_cell.angle_alpha   90.00
_cell.angle_beta   90.00
_cell.angle_gamma   90.00
#
_symmetry.space_group_name_H-M   'P 1'
#
loop_
_entity.id
_entity.type
_entity.pdbx_description
1 polymer ?
#
loop_
_entity_poly.entity_id
_entity_poly.type
_entity_poly.pdbx_seq_one_letter_code
_entity_poly.pdbx_strand_id
1 'polypeptide(L)'
;MLKKIPGVIAILMALALLGSMPQAHATHVLPAATVEDYYVEINGVEYRPSQERSQTWAACGARDDSHKLVRTFTKNGGPSGKSAYLKCGSQGWGYRHIKDRHMDDWNNIAAQIGDNWRSFADFAIEQILIAPESVSYRAGNDTYAFTAPVQIRDGDGNVVRTYRPVVSVANESRNIITAYPRRG
;
A
#
# COMPACT_ATOMS: atom_id res chain seq x y z
N MET A 1 62.22 27.12 -68.13
CA MET A 1 61.93 26.67 -69.51
C MET A 1 61.73 25.15 -69.50
N LEU A 2 60.59 24.67 -70.03
CA LEU A 2 60.31 23.29 -70.50
C LEU A 2 60.35 22.14 -69.46
N LYS A 3 59.52 21.08 -69.49
CA LYS A 3 58.30 20.68 -70.22
C LYS A 3 57.85 19.32 -69.61
N LYS A 4 56.54 19.14 -69.42
CA LYS A 4 55.71 17.90 -69.57
C LYS A 4 55.95 16.60 -68.73
N ILE A 5 55.01 16.35 -67.79
CA ILE A 5 54.05 15.20 -67.58
C ILE A 5 54.23 14.00 -68.57
N PRO A 6 54.19 12.67 -68.20
CA PRO A 6 53.04 11.98 -67.54
C PRO A 6 53.30 10.66 -66.74
N GLY A 7 52.24 10.09 -66.13
CA GLY A 7 52.15 8.65 -65.80
C GLY A 7 51.80 8.33 -64.33
N VAL A 8 50.53 8.13 -63.97
CA VAL A 8 49.84 6.82 -63.85
C VAL A 8 50.12 6.07 -62.54
N ILE A 9 49.11 6.14 -61.65
CA ILE A 9 48.51 5.06 -60.84
C ILE A 9 49.45 4.15 -60.02
N ALA A 10 49.44 4.35 -58.70
CA ALA A 10 49.52 3.26 -57.73
C ALA A 10 48.48 3.50 -56.62
N ILE A 11 47.43 2.70 -56.66
CA ILE A 11 46.39 2.60 -55.64
C ILE A 11 47.01 1.89 -54.44
N LEU A 12 47.15 2.58 -53.30
CA LEU A 12 47.24 1.92 -52.00
C LEU A 12 45.87 1.99 -51.33
N MET A 13 45.17 0.86 -51.33
CA MET A 13 44.06 0.61 -50.41
C MET A 13 44.63 0.52 -48.98
N ALA A 14 44.42 1.56 -48.19
CA ALA A 14 44.41 1.45 -46.74
C ALA A 14 42.99 1.10 -46.31
N LEU A 15 42.76 -0.16 -45.98
CA LEU A 15 41.53 -0.67 -45.40
C LEU A 15 41.46 -0.19 -43.93
N ALA A 16 40.89 0.99 -43.69
CA ALA A 16 40.50 1.41 -42.36
C ALA A 16 39.18 0.70 -42.01
N LEU A 17 39.26 -0.28 -41.11
CA LEU A 17 38.10 -0.90 -40.46
C LEU A 17 37.34 0.19 -39.68
N LEU A 18 36.26 0.70 -40.27
CA LEU A 18 35.24 1.45 -39.57
C LEU A 18 34.54 0.49 -38.60
N GLY A 19 35.05 0.39 -37.38
CA GLY A 19 34.27 -0.10 -36.25
C GLY A 19 33.12 0.88 -36.04
N SER A 20 31.92 0.47 -36.44
CA SER A 20 30.68 1.16 -36.11
C SER A 20 30.51 1.13 -34.60
N MET A 21 30.86 2.25 -33.95
CA MET A 21 30.44 2.50 -32.57
C MET A 21 28.91 2.50 -32.55
N PRO A 22 28.25 1.66 -31.74
CA PRO A 22 26.83 1.84 -31.50
C PRO A 22 26.68 3.21 -30.83
N GLN A 23 25.89 4.10 -31.46
CA GLN A 23 25.41 5.30 -30.80
C GLN A 23 24.69 4.84 -29.54
N ALA A 24 25.28 5.14 -28.38
CA ALA A 24 24.57 5.10 -27.13
C ALA A 24 23.42 6.10 -27.26
N HIS A 25 22.24 5.59 -27.59
CA HIS A 25 21.01 6.32 -27.38
C HIS A 25 20.97 6.59 -25.87
N ALA A 26 21.31 7.82 -25.50
CA ALA A 26 20.90 8.35 -24.22
C ALA A 26 19.37 8.31 -24.25
N THR A 27 18.80 7.22 -23.75
CA THR A 27 17.43 7.21 -23.29
C THR A 27 17.36 8.29 -22.25
N HIS A 28 16.86 9.45 -22.65
CA HIS A 28 16.36 10.44 -21.74
C HIS A 28 15.16 9.78 -21.06
N VAL A 29 15.44 8.99 -20.03
CA VAL A 29 14.43 8.56 -19.07
C VAL A 29 14.02 9.87 -18.42
N LEU A 30 12.92 10.44 -18.92
CA LEU A 30 12.21 11.48 -18.20
C LEU A 30 12.05 10.96 -16.76
N PRO A 31 12.46 11.72 -15.73
CA PRO A 31 12.19 11.30 -14.37
C PRO A 31 10.68 11.00 -14.30
N ALA A 32 10.35 9.79 -13.84
CA ALA A 32 8.98 9.49 -13.48
C ALA A 32 8.52 10.65 -12.59
N ALA A 33 7.47 11.35 -13.01
CA ALA A 33 6.93 12.48 -12.26
C ALA A 33 6.82 12.06 -10.80
N THR A 34 7.57 12.75 -9.92
CA THR A 34 7.55 12.47 -8.50
C THR A 34 6.10 12.61 -8.06
N VAL A 35 5.47 11.50 -7.68
CA VAL A 35 4.38 11.58 -6.72
C VAL A 35 4.97 12.47 -5.62
N GLU A 36 4.38 13.64 -5.35
CA GLU A 36 4.77 14.42 -4.17
C GLU A 36 4.95 13.43 -3.02
N ASP A 37 6.08 13.48 -2.30
CA ASP A 37 6.52 12.44 -1.35
C ASP A 37 5.53 12.31 -0.18
N TYR A 38 4.36 11.76 -0.45
CA TYR A 38 3.29 11.55 0.50
C TYR A 38 3.53 10.23 1.19
N TYR A 39 3.43 10.24 2.51
CA TYR A 39 3.47 9.04 3.32
C TYR A 39 2.31 9.01 4.31
N VAL A 40 2.02 7.83 4.84
CA VAL A 40 1.02 7.67 5.89
C VAL A 40 1.71 7.44 7.23
N GLU A 41 1.19 8.06 8.28
CA GLU A 41 1.57 7.82 9.65
C GLU A 41 0.34 7.47 10.48
N ILE A 42 0.45 6.44 11.32
CA ILE A 42 -0.57 6.04 12.29
C ILE A 42 0.13 5.84 13.62
N ASN A 43 -0.26 6.59 14.65
CA ASN A 43 0.36 6.51 15.98
C ASN A 43 1.88 6.69 15.98
N GLY A 44 2.40 7.58 15.13
CA GLY A 44 3.85 7.81 14.98
C GLY A 44 4.58 6.72 14.21
N VAL A 45 3.87 5.72 13.67
CA VAL A 45 4.45 4.67 12.83
C VAL A 45 4.20 5.00 11.37
N GLU A 46 5.28 5.25 10.64
CA GLU A 46 5.27 5.46 9.19
C GLU A 46 4.89 4.17 8.45
N TYR A 47 3.95 4.27 7.52
CA TYR A 47 3.62 3.21 6.58
C TYR A 47 4.70 3.12 5.51
N ARG A 48 5.45 2.02 5.52
CA ARG A 48 6.43 1.72 4.47
C ARG A 48 5.93 0.60 3.58
N PRO A 49 5.54 0.86 2.32
CA PRO A 49 5.18 -0.20 1.38
C PRO A 49 6.38 -1.15 1.25
N SER A 50 6.35 -2.31 1.91
CA SER A 50 7.44 -3.29 1.84
C SER A 50 6.95 -4.52 1.09
N GLN A 51 7.81 -5.08 0.24
CA GLN A 51 7.56 -6.34 -0.47
C GLN A 51 7.30 -7.52 0.51
N GLU A 52 7.70 -7.40 1.78
CA GLU A 52 7.47 -8.40 2.82
C GLU A 52 6.04 -8.41 3.40
N ARG A 53 5.24 -7.37 3.20
CA ARG A 53 3.81 -7.38 3.61
C ARG A 53 2.89 -8.06 2.60
N SER A 54 3.43 -8.71 1.57
CA SER A 54 2.63 -9.28 0.48
C SER A 54 1.71 -10.46 0.85
N GLN A 55 1.75 -10.98 2.09
CA GLN A 55 0.73 -11.90 2.59
C GLN A 55 0.28 -11.61 4.03
N THR A 56 -0.32 -10.45 4.26
CA THR A 56 -0.89 -10.08 5.57
C THR A 56 -2.15 -10.86 5.92
N TRP A 57 -3.00 -11.17 4.96
CA TRP A 57 -4.28 -11.84 5.18
C TRP A 57 -4.33 -13.15 4.41
N ALA A 58 -4.63 -14.25 5.11
CA ALA A 58 -4.83 -15.55 4.47
C ALA A 58 -5.93 -15.49 3.40
N ALA A 59 -5.85 -16.38 2.42
CA ALA A 59 -6.82 -16.46 1.34
C ALA A 59 -8.23 -16.72 1.90
N CYS A 60 -9.20 -15.95 1.41
CA CYS A 60 -10.61 -16.11 1.72
C CYS A 60 -11.44 -15.99 0.43
N GLY A 61 -11.81 -17.14 -0.12
CA GLY A 61 -12.65 -17.27 -1.30
C GLY A 61 -14.15 -17.17 -0.99
N ALA A 62 -14.97 -17.01 -2.02
CA ALA A 62 -16.42 -16.88 -1.88
C ALA A 62 -17.08 -18.11 -1.21
N ARG A 63 -16.50 -19.30 -1.36
CA ARG A 63 -16.98 -20.56 -0.79
C ARG A 63 -16.23 -21.01 0.46
N ASP A 64 -15.22 -20.24 0.89
CA ASP A 64 -14.52 -20.57 2.14
C ASP A 64 -15.47 -20.42 3.33
N ASP A 65 -15.26 -21.27 4.33
CA ASP A 65 -15.96 -21.27 5.61
C ASP A 65 -15.96 -19.86 6.23
N SER A 66 -17.11 -19.40 6.71
CA SER A 66 -17.25 -18.04 7.27
C SER A 66 -16.43 -17.80 8.52
N HIS A 67 -16.08 -18.84 9.25
CA HIS A 67 -15.27 -18.78 10.46
C HIS A 67 -13.79 -19.08 10.22
N LYS A 68 -13.37 -19.38 8.97
CA LYS A 68 -11.96 -19.49 8.59
C LYS A 68 -11.22 -18.22 9.00
N LEU A 69 -10.13 -18.41 9.74
CA LEU A 69 -9.27 -17.31 10.19
C LEU A 69 -8.53 -16.72 8.99
N VAL A 70 -8.56 -15.40 8.88
CA VAL A 70 -7.83 -14.61 7.88
C VAL A 70 -6.57 -14.01 8.50
N ARG A 71 -6.71 -13.40 9.68
CA ARG A 71 -5.61 -12.85 10.48
C ARG A 71 -6.01 -12.70 11.94
N THR A 72 -5.04 -12.88 12.83
CA THR A 72 -5.14 -12.46 14.23
C THR A 72 -4.38 -11.17 14.42
N PHE A 73 -5.00 -10.20 15.10
CA PHE A 73 -4.39 -8.93 15.49
C PHE A 73 -4.24 -8.88 17.01
N THR A 74 -3.19 -8.19 17.47
CA THR A 74 -3.09 -7.77 18.87
C THR A 74 -3.94 -6.50 19.08
N LYS A 75 -4.64 -6.41 20.21
CA LYS A 75 -5.43 -5.23 20.58
C LYS A 75 -5.20 -4.79 22.02
N ASN A 76 -5.31 -3.49 22.25
CA ASN A 76 -5.30 -2.88 23.59
C ASN A 76 -6.64 -2.20 23.88
N GLY A 77 -7.39 -2.76 24.83
CA GLY A 77 -8.72 -2.29 25.22
C GLY A 77 -9.87 -3.08 24.58
N GLY A 78 -11.09 -2.58 24.78
CA GLY A 78 -12.34 -3.13 24.27
C GLY A 78 -12.73 -4.46 24.91
N PRO A 79 -13.14 -5.48 24.14
CA PRO A 79 -13.56 -6.76 24.70
C PRO A 79 -12.45 -7.47 25.47
N SER A 80 -12.76 -8.54 26.19
CA SER A 80 -11.75 -9.27 26.98
C SER A 80 -10.57 -9.81 26.13
N GLY A 81 -9.43 -10.04 26.78
CA GLY A 81 -8.21 -10.56 26.14
C GLY A 81 -7.48 -9.58 25.20
N LYS A 82 -6.41 -10.05 24.56
CA LYS A 82 -5.47 -9.23 23.77
C LYS A 82 -5.53 -9.45 22.25
N SER A 83 -6.49 -10.25 21.78
CA SER A 83 -6.59 -10.61 20.36
C SER A 83 -7.90 -10.15 19.74
N ALA A 84 -7.85 -9.74 18.48
CA ALA A 84 -9.00 -9.59 17.59
C ALA A 84 -8.82 -10.50 16.37
N TYR A 85 -9.91 -11.09 15.88
CA TYR A 85 -9.86 -12.06 14.81
C TYR A 85 -10.56 -11.54 13.55
N LEU A 86 -9.80 -11.33 12.48
CA LEU A 86 -10.41 -11.20 11.16
C LEU A 86 -10.67 -12.60 10.63
N LYS A 87 -11.95 -12.93 10.46
CA LYS A 87 -12.39 -14.17 9.81
C LYS A 87 -12.97 -13.86 8.44
N CYS A 88 -13.14 -14.90 7.63
CA CYS A 88 -13.74 -14.78 6.30
C CYS A 88 -15.06 -14.00 6.32
N GLY A 89 -15.92 -14.27 7.30
CA GLY A 89 -17.15 -13.52 7.53
C GLY A 89 -18.21 -13.74 6.46
N SER A 90 -19.07 -12.76 6.22
CA SER A 90 -20.08 -12.74 5.15
C SER A 90 -20.15 -11.34 4.53
N GLN A 91 -21.15 -11.03 3.71
CA GLN A 91 -21.37 -9.64 3.27
C GLN A 91 -21.76 -8.69 4.42
N GLY A 92 -22.13 -9.21 5.60
CA GLY A 92 -22.51 -8.41 6.77
C GLY A 92 -21.45 -8.31 7.86
N TRP A 93 -20.37 -9.09 7.81
CA TRP A 93 -19.27 -9.00 8.78
C TRP A 93 -17.96 -9.59 8.27
N GLY A 94 -16.83 -9.25 8.91
CA GLY A 94 -15.52 -9.84 8.66
C GLY A 94 -14.88 -9.40 7.35
N TYR A 95 -13.94 -10.21 6.85
CA TYR A 95 -13.16 -9.90 5.65
C TYR A 95 -14.04 -9.65 4.42
N ARG A 96 -15.05 -10.52 4.18
CA ARG A 96 -15.94 -10.39 3.02
C ARG A 96 -16.72 -9.08 3.06
N HIS A 97 -17.14 -8.60 4.23
CA HIS A 97 -17.83 -7.32 4.37
C HIS A 97 -16.90 -6.12 4.15
N ILE A 98 -15.68 -6.14 4.71
CA ILE A 98 -14.68 -5.11 4.43
C ILE A 98 -14.39 -5.04 2.94
N LYS A 99 -14.22 -6.20 2.29
CA LYS A 99 -13.99 -6.29 0.85
C LYS A 99 -15.18 -5.75 0.04
N ASP A 100 -16.41 -6.16 0.37
CA ASP A 100 -17.63 -5.82 -0.37
C ASP A 100 -18.02 -4.34 -0.24
N ARG A 101 -17.80 -3.74 0.94
CA ARG A 101 -18.31 -2.40 1.27
C ARG A 101 -17.25 -1.33 1.38
N HIS A 102 -16.01 -1.69 1.67
CA HIS A 102 -14.97 -0.74 2.07
C HIS A 102 -13.65 -0.92 1.33
N MET A 103 -13.55 -1.84 0.36
CA MET A 103 -12.35 -1.98 -0.46
C MET A 103 -11.99 -0.66 -1.12
N ASP A 104 -12.95 -0.02 -1.78
CA ASP A 104 -12.71 1.22 -2.52
C ASP A 104 -12.35 2.37 -1.55
N ASP A 105 -12.97 2.41 -0.38
CA ASP A 105 -12.64 3.39 0.67
C ASP A 105 -11.16 3.30 1.10
N TRP A 106 -10.68 2.07 1.34
CA TRP A 106 -9.28 1.82 1.66
C TRP A 106 -8.36 2.06 0.47
N ASN A 107 -8.78 1.68 -0.74
CA ASN A 107 -7.99 1.85 -1.96
C ASN A 107 -7.80 3.33 -2.31
N ASN A 108 -8.81 4.18 -2.07
CA ASN A 108 -8.74 5.62 -2.28
C ASN A 108 -7.66 6.30 -1.42
N ILE A 109 -7.29 5.70 -0.29
CA ILE A 109 -6.18 6.17 0.54
C ILE A 109 -4.87 5.53 0.09
N ALA A 110 -4.85 4.21 -0.08
CA ALA A 110 -3.65 3.45 -0.46
C ALA A 110 -3.06 3.91 -1.81
N ALA A 111 -3.91 4.25 -2.78
CA ALA A 111 -3.48 4.71 -4.10
C ALA A 111 -2.68 6.03 -4.05
N GLN A 112 -2.89 6.86 -3.03
CA GLN A 112 -2.17 8.14 -2.87
C GLN A 112 -0.70 7.94 -2.49
N ILE A 113 -0.37 6.76 -1.96
CA ILE A 113 0.98 6.38 -1.53
C ILE A 113 1.51 5.19 -2.34
N GLY A 114 0.92 4.94 -3.52
CA GLY A 114 1.38 3.92 -4.46
C GLY A 114 1.18 2.47 -3.99
N ASP A 115 0.22 2.19 -3.10
CA ASP A 115 -0.06 0.84 -2.60
C ASP A 115 -1.52 0.41 -2.87
N ASN A 116 -1.88 -0.78 -2.42
CA ASN A 116 -3.17 -1.40 -2.57
C ASN A 116 -3.94 -1.45 -1.24
N TRP A 117 -5.26 -1.50 -1.35
CA TRP A 117 -6.17 -1.50 -0.19
C TRP A 117 -5.85 -2.57 0.86
N ARG A 118 -5.37 -3.76 0.46
CA ARG A 118 -5.22 -4.91 1.37
C ARG A 118 -4.06 -4.69 2.33
N SER A 119 -2.90 -4.31 1.80
CA SER A 119 -1.71 -4.01 2.60
C SER A 119 -1.95 -2.81 3.53
N PHE A 120 -2.62 -1.79 3.00
CA PHE A 120 -2.89 -0.58 3.75
C PHE A 120 -3.93 -0.77 4.87
N ALA A 121 -5.08 -1.40 4.55
CA ALA A 121 -6.11 -1.68 5.53
C ALA A 121 -5.59 -2.57 6.66
N ASP A 122 -4.76 -3.56 6.32
CA ASP A 122 -4.13 -4.43 7.30
C ASP A 122 -3.27 -3.66 8.31
N PHE A 123 -2.36 -2.81 7.82
CA PHE A 123 -1.54 -1.97 8.67
C PHE A 123 -2.39 -1.03 9.53
N ALA A 124 -3.38 -0.37 8.92
CA ALA A 124 -4.23 0.56 9.63
C ALA A 124 -4.99 -0.13 10.77
N ILE A 125 -5.58 -1.30 10.51
CA ILE A 125 -6.26 -2.09 11.53
C ILE A 125 -5.30 -2.47 12.65
N GLU A 126 -4.09 -2.94 12.32
CA GLU A 126 -3.08 -3.31 13.31
C GLU A 126 -2.70 -2.13 14.21
N GLN A 127 -2.33 -0.99 13.61
CA GLN A 127 -1.91 0.18 14.39
C GLN A 127 -3.05 0.73 15.24
N ILE A 128 -4.28 0.80 14.71
CA ILE A 128 -5.46 1.24 15.45
C ILE A 128 -5.77 0.32 16.65
N LEU A 129 -5.64 -0.99 16.47
CA LEU A 129 -5.92 -1.95 17.55
C LEU A 129 -4.82 -1.94 18.62
N ILE A 130 -3.55 -1.78 18.24
CA ILE A 130 -2.43 -1.75 19.19
C ILE A 130 -2.40 -0.44 19.99
N ALA A 131 -2.66 0.69 19.35
CA ALA A 131 -2.64 2.01 20.01
C ALA A 131 -3.87 2.84 19.61
N PRO A 132 -5.07 2.50 20.09
CA PRO A 132 -6.26 3.28 19.81
C PRO A 132 -6.20 4.65 20.49
N GLU A 133 -6.61 5.70 19.78
CA GLU A 133 -6.93 7.00 20.37
C GLU A 133 -8.16 6.89 21.28
N SER A 134 -9.17 6.13 20.84
CA SER A 134 -10.33 5.81 21.67
C SER A 134 -10.91 4.44 21.39
N VAL A 135 -11.55 3.88 22.43
CA VAL A 135 -12.29 2.62 22.38
C VAL A 135 -13.65 2.83 23.02
N SER A 136 -14.72 2.65 22.25
CA SER A 136 -16.10 2.90 22.71
C SER A 136 -16.98 1.68 22.53
N TYR A 137 -17.73 1.30 23.56
CA TYR A 137 -18.71 0.23 23.47
C TYR A 137 -20.00 0.72 22.79
N ARG A 138 -20.54 -0.09 21.88
CA ARG A 138 -21.76 0.17 21.13
C ARG A 138 -22.78 -0.91 21.46
N ALA A 139 -23.66 -0.63 22.42
CA ALA A 139 -24.66 -1.57 22.90
C ALA A 139 -25.63 -2.05 21.80
N GLY A 140 -25.94 -1.19 20.82
CA GLY A 140 -26.89 -1.52 19.74
C GLY A 140 -26.45 -2.67 18.82
N ASN A 141 -25.17 -3.04 18.82
CA ASN A 141 -24.67 -4.18 18.04
C ASN A 141 -23.64 -5.03 18.80
N ASP A 142 -23.52 -4.85 20.12
CA ASP A 142 -22.57 -5.55 20.99
C ASP A 142 -21.12 -5.56 20.45
N THR A 143 -20.65 -4.39 20.04
CA THR A 143 -19.28 -4.21 19.53
C THR A 143 -18.54 -3.10 20.25
N TYR A 144 -17.21 -3.14 20.18
CA TYR A 144 -16.34 -2.03 20.51
C TYR A 144 -15.80 -1.40 19.22
N ALA A 145 -15.88 -0.08 19.14
CA ALA A 145 -15.28 0.69 18.06
C ALA A 145 -13.93 1.25 18.53
N PHE A 146 -12.86 0.81 17.86
CA PHE A 146 -11.50 1.33 18.00
C PHE A 146 -11.27 2.37 16.89
N THR A 147 -10.61 3.47 17.22
CA THR A 147 -10.24 4.52 16.26
C THR A 147 -8.89 5.11 16.64
N ALA A 148 -8.11 5.49 15.64
CA ALA A 148 -6.91 6.31 15.78
C ALA A 148 -6.77 7.19 14.52
N PRO A 149 -6.08 8.35 14.60
CA PRO A 149 -5.85 9.17 13.43
C PRO A 149 -4.89 8.47 12.45
N VAL A 150 -5.28 8.46 11.18
CA VAL A 150 -4.46 8.05 10.06
C VAL A 150 -4.13 9.32 9.27
N GLN A 151 -2.88 9.73 9.35
CA GLN A 151 -2.41 11.00 8.81
C GLN A 151 -1.68 10.76 7.50
N ILE A 152 -2.07 11.49 6.46
CA ILE A 152 -1.29 11.62 5.24
C ILE A 152 -0.44 12.86 5.41
N ARG A 153 0.87 12.71 5.20
CA ARG A 153 1.87 13.75 5.34
C ARG A 153 2.60 13.98 4.03
N ASP A 154 2.98 15.21 3.74
CA ASP A 154 3.89 15.54 2.64
C ASP A 154 5.36 15.23 3.00
N GLY A 155 6.27 15.44 2.06
CA GLY A 155 7.70 15.17 2.25
C GLY A 155 8.37 16.07 3.31
N ASP A 156 7.75 17.21 3.64
CA ASP A 156 8.19 18.11 4.71
C ASP A 156 7.64 17.69 6.09
N GLY A 157 6.78 16.66 6.12
CA GLY A 157 6.17 16.11 7.34
C GLY A 157 4.87 16.80 7.77
N ASN A 158 4.34 17.76 7.00
CA ASN A 158 3.08 18.43 7.33
C ASN A 158 1.91 17.48 7.11
N VAL A 159 0.95 17.48 8.03
CA VAL A 159 -0.30 16.72 7.85
C VAL A 159 -1.17 17.41 6.81
N VAL A 160 -1.31 16.81 5.63
CA VAL A 160 -2.18 17.32 4.57
C VAL A 160 -3.61 16.79 4.67
N ARG A 161 -3.79 15.64 5.33
CA ARG A 161 -5.12 15.03 5.51
C ARG A 161 -5.13 14.05 6.70
N THR A 162 -6.25 14.01 7.42
CA THR A 162 -6.47 13.03 8.49
C THR A 162 -7.75 12.24 8.25
N TYR A 163 -7.66 10.93 8.37
CA TYR A 163 -8.79 10.01 8.47
C TYR A 163 -8.88 9.49 9.91
N ARG A 164 -10.07 9.10 10.36
CA ARG A 164 -10.25 8.46 11.68
C ARG A 164 -10.94 7.11 11.54
N PRO A 165 -10.32 6.08 10.96
CA PRO A 165 -11.01 4.83 10.68
C PRO A 165 -11.62 4.19 11.92
N VAL A 166 -12.69 3.43 11.71
CA VAL A 166 -13.32 2.63 12.77
C VAL A 166 -13.00 1.17 12.52
N VAL A 167 -12.45 0.49 13.53
CA VAL A 167 -12.36 -0.98 13.58
C VAL A 167 -13.37 -1.45 14.62
N SER A 168 -14.41 -2.14 14.17
CA SER A 168 -15.46 -2.68 15.04
C SER A 168 -15.16 -4.13 15.39
N VAL A 169 -15.08 -4.43 16.68
CA VAL A 169 -14.77 -5.76 17.22
C VAL A 169 -15.92 -6.23 18.11
N ALA A 170 -16.48 -7.40 17.83
CA ALA A 170 -17.55 -7.99 18.65
C ALA A 170 -17.07 -8.28 20.07
N ASN A 171 -17.95 -8.06 21.05
CA ASN A 171 -17.64 -8.20 22.47
C ASN A 171 -17.28 -9.66 22.85
N GLU A 172 -18.16 -10.61 22.55
CA GLU A 172 -17.93 -12.00 22.98
C GLU A 172 -16.89 -12.71 22.11
N SER A 173 -17.12 -12.76 20.79
CA SER A 173 -16.31 -13.55 19.87
C SER A 173 -14.95 -12.93 19.54
N ARG A 174 -14.79 -11.62 19.79
CA ARG A 174 -13.63 -10.81 19.39
C ARG A 174 -13.36 -10.81 17.89
N ASN A 175 -14.36 -11.20 17.09
CA ASN A 175 -14.27 -11.10 15.65
C ASN A 175 -14.32 -9.63 15.24
N ILE A 176 -13.47 -9.25 14.29
CA ILE A 176 -13.60 -7.97 13.59
C ILE A 176 -14.85 -8.08 12.71
N ILE A 177 -15.83 -7.21 12.98
CA ILE A 177 -17.10 -7.16 12.26
C ILE A 177 -16.96 -6.28 11.02
N THR A 178 -16.30 -5.13 11.14
CA THR A 178 -15.98 -4.26 10.01
C THR A 178 -14.77 -3.38 10.32
N ALA A 179 -14.14 -2.86 9.28
CA ALA A 179 -13.10 -1.85 9.37
C ALA A 179 -13.17 -0.94 8.15
N TYR A 180 -13.27 0.37 8.37
CA TYR A 180 -13.41 1.35 7.29
C TYR A 180 -12.85 2.72 7.67
N PRO A 181 -12.27 3.47 6.72
CA PRO A 181 -11.87 4.84 6.96
C PRO A 181 -13.11 5.75 6.96
N ARG A 182 -13.07 6.80 7.79
CA ARG A 182 -13.98 7.95 7.70
C ARG A 182 -13.15 9.21 7.60
N ARG A 183 -13.61 10.18 6.81
CA ARG A 183 -13.03 11.52 6.83
C ARG A 183 -13.28 12.11 8.23
N GLY A 184 -12.21 12.63 8.83
CA GLY A 184 -12.22 13.20 10.17
C GLY A 184 -12.67 14.64 10.20
#